data_AF-A0A0F8YA29-F1
#
_entry.id   AF-A0A0F8YA29-F1
#
_cell.length_a   1.000
_cell.length_b   1.000
_cell.length_c   1.000
_cell.angle_alpha   90.00
_cell.angle_beta   90.00
_cell.angle_gamma   90.00
#
_symmetry.space_group_name_H-M   'P 1'
#
loop_
_entity.id
_entity.type
_entity.pdbx_description
1 polymer ?
#
loop_
_entity_poly.entity_id
_entity_poly.type
_entity_poly.pdbx_seq_one_letter_code
_entity_poly.pdbx_strand_id
1 'polypeptide(L)'
;MLRNKENIGRGAGCCQKDNQKKNKEIYHKKFKKCKYCNLALPYIKRKNKFCNSSCAASFNNKGIRRNYSLGTRSTNSCLNCGKITFNPKFCSVICSVNYKHQVRWNAIR
;
A
#
# COMPACT_ATOMS: atom_id res chain seq x y z
N MET A 1 -16.93 28.39 41.56
CA MET A 1 -17.16 27.12 40.82
C MET A 1 -15.83 26.38 40.66
N LEU A 2 -15.45 25.58 41.66
CA LEU A 2 -14.26 24.72 41.61
C LEU A 2 -14.71 23.32 41.14
N ARG A 3 -14.18 22.84 40.01
CA ARG A 3 -14.44 21.47 39.53
C ARG A 3 -13.33 20.56 40.05
N ASN A 4 -13.66 19.75 41.05
CA ASN A 4 -12.86 18.61 41.48
C ASN A 4 -12.71 17.63 40.31
N LYS A 5 -11.47 17.36 39.91
CA LYS A 5 -11.12 16.30 38.95
C LYS A 5 -10.62 15.10 39.73
N GLU A 6 -11.53 14.24 40.15
CA GLU A 6 -11.20 12.87 40.54
C GLU A 6 -11.22 12.02 39.27
N ASN A 7 -10.09 11.43 38.89
CA ASN A 7 -10.03 10.46 37.80
C ASN A 7 -9.36 9.18 38.30
N ILE A 8 -10.22 8.35 38.88
CA ILE A 8 -10.28 6.89 38.91
C ILE A 8 -9.09 6.19 38.24
N GLY A 9 -8.30 5.52 39.08
CA GLY A 9 -7.15 4.72 38.68
C GLY A 9 -7.52 3.57 37.75
N ARG A 10 -6.76 3.43 36.66
CA ARG A 10 -6.81 2.28 35.75
C ARG A 10 -6.04 1.11 36.36
N GLY A 11 -6.69 0.35 37.24
CA GLY A 11 -6.20 -0.94 37.71
C GLY A 11 -6.46 -2.05 36.67
N ALA A 12 -5.47 -2.38 35.84
CA ALA A 12 -5.49 -3.59 35.02
C ALA A 12 -4.06 -3.98 34.59
N GLY A 13 -3.29 -4.64 35.47
CA GLY A 13 -1.85 -4.84 35.25
C GLY A 13 -1.27 -6.25 35.42
N CYS A 14 -1.85 -7.17 36.21
CA CYS A 14 -1.09 -8.37 36.61
C CYS A 14 -1.50 -9.71 35.95
N CYS A 15 -2.74 -9.93 35.53
CA CYS A 15 -3.20 -11.27 35.07
C CYS A 15 -2.92 -11.61 33.59
N GLN A 16 -2.21 -10.74 32.85
CA GLN A 16 -2.02 -10.91 31.40
C GLN A 16 -0.94 -11.94 31.01
N LYS A 17 0.00 -12.25 31.92
CA LYS A 17 1.19 -13.06 31.60
C LYS A 17 0.87 -14.55 31.44
N ASP A 18 0.02 -15.12 32.30
CA ASP A 18 -0.30 -16.56 32.29
C ASP A 18 -1.16 -16.95 31.07
N ASN A 19 -2.07 -16.07 30.66
CA ASN A 19 -2.87 -16.26 29.45
C ASN A 19 -2.02 -16.21 28.17
N GLN A 20 -0.91 -15.45 28.14
CA GLN A 20 -0.02 -15.45 26.99
C GLN A 20 0.72 -16.79 26.82
N LYS A 21 1.14 -17.43 27.93
CA LYS A 21 1.86 -18.71 27.91
C LYS A 21 0.97 -19.85 27.42
N LYS A 22 -0.23 -20.00 27.99
CA LYS A 22 -1.22 -21.02 27.54
C LYS A 22 -1.58 -20.86 26.06
N ASN A 23 -1.77 -19.62 25.60
CA ASN A 23 -2.07 -19.35 24.18
C ASN A 23 -0.92 -19.69 23.23
N LYS A 24 0.34 -19.55 23.69
CA LYS A 24 1.52 -19.94 22.91
C LYS A 24 1.61 -21.47 22.78
N GLU A 25 1.35 -22.21 23.85
CA GLU A 25 1.34 -23.68 23.85
C GLU A 25 0.23 -24.26 22.95
N ILE A 26 -0.99 -23.71 23.00
CA ILE A 26 -2.09 -24.11 22.11
C ILE A 26 -1.72 -23.88 20.64
N TYR A 27 -1.02 -22.77 20.35
CA TYR A 27 -0.61 -22.46 18.98
C TYR A 27 0.36 -23.50 18.40
N HIS A 28 1.29 -24.04 19.20
CA HIS A 28 2.24 -25.04 18.73
C HIS A 28 1.55 -26.35 18.28
N LYS A 29 0.36 -26.65 18.79
CA LYS A 29 -0.42 -27.84 18.38
C LYS A 29 -1.16 -27.66 17.05
N LYS A 30 -1.53 -26.43 16.67
CA LYS A 30 -2.32 -26.16 15.45
C LYS A 30 -1.96 -24.81 14.85
N PHE A 31 -0.75 -24.70 14.32
CA PHE A 31 -0.32 -23.48 13.64
C PHE A 31 -1.04 -23.33 12.28
N LYS A 32 -1.33 -22.08 11.92
CA LYS A 32 -1.87 -21.75 10.60
C LYS A 32 -0.72 -21.66 9.59
N LYS A 33 -0.96 -22.12 8.36
CA LYS A 33 -0.01 -22.01 7.25
C LYS A 33 -0.32 -20.78 6.39
N CYS A 34 0.72 -20.18 5.83
CA CYS A 34 0.61 -19.11 4.84
C CYS A 34 -0.12 -19.63 3.60
N LYS A 35 -1.15 -18.91 3.12
CA LYS A 35 -1.92 -19.32 1.93
C LYS A 35 -1.12 -19.32 0.61
N TYR A 36 0.05 -18.69 0.57
CA TYR A 36 0.89 -18.60 -0.64
C TYR A 36 2.01 -19.65 -0.64
N CYS A 37 2.89 -19.61 0.37
CA CYS A 37 4.08 -20.47 0.43
C CYS A 37 3.94 -21.69 1.35
N ASN A 38 2.77 -21.88 1.99
CA ASN A 38 2.48 -22.98 2.91
C ASN A 38 3.38 -23.10 4.16
N LEU A 39 4.26 -22.12 4.41
CA LEU A 39 5.07 -22.06 5.62
C LEU A 39 4.22 -21.76 6.86
N ALA A 40 4.63 -22.30 8.00
CA ALA A 40 4.03 -22.02 9.30
C ALA A 40 4.07 -20.51 9.60
N LEU A 41 2.96 -19.93 10.03
CA LEU A 41 2.95 -18.55 10.48
C LEU A 41 3.64 -18.44 11.85
N PRO A 42 4.44 -17.39 12.10
CA PRO A 42 4.96 -17.14 13.43
C PRO A 42 3.80 -16.74 14.37
N TYR A 43 3.94 -17.03 15.66
CA TYR A 43 2.90 -16.75 16.67
C TYR A 43 2.42 -15.28 16.66
N ILE A 44 3.35 -14.35 16.44
CA ILE A 44 3.05 -12.91 16.35
C ILE A 44 2.06 -12.61 15.21
N LYS A 45 2.14 -13.37 14.11
CA LYS A 45 1.31 -13.23 12.92
C LYS A 45 0.21 -14.30 12.81
N ARG A 46 -0.13 -14.99 13.90
CA ARG A 46 -1.14 -16.08 13.93
C ARG A 46 -2.54 -15.69 13.45
N LYS A 47 -2.88 -14.40 13.46
CA LYS A 47 -4.15 -13.86 12.94
C LYS A 47 -4.11 -13.58 11.44
N ASN A 48 -2.93 -13.55 10.82
CA ASN A 48 -2.76 -13.20 9.41
C ASN A 48 -3.05 -14.41 8.50
N LYS A 49 -3.28 -14.13 7.21
CA LYS A 49 -3.41 -15.14 6.15
C LYS A 49 -2.06 -15.46 5.48
N PHE A 50 -1.08 -14.54 5.59
CA PHE A 50 0.21 -14.60 4.91
C PHE A 50 1.36 -14.31 5.88
N CYS A 51 2.55 -14.88 5.62
CA CYS A 51 3.73 -14.70 6.46
C CYS A 51 4.36 -13.31 6.32
N ASN A 52 4.25 -12.69 5.14
CA ASN A 52 4.76 -11.36 4.83
C ASN A 52 3.91 -10.66 3.75
N SER A 53 4.20 -9.37 3.53
CA SER A 53 3.55 -8.55 2.49
C SER A 53 3.81 -9.08 1.09
N SER A 54 5.00 -9.60 0.80
CA SER A 54 5.36 -10.19 -0.49
C SER A 54 4.49 -11.39 -0.86
N CYS A 55 4.21 -12.28 0.09
CA CYS A 55 3.31 -13.43 -0.10
C CYS A 55 1.87 -12.98 -0.30
N ALA A 56 1.41 -11.98 0.45
CA ALA A 56 0.08 -11.41 0.26
C ALA A 56 -0.07 -10.80 -1.14
N ALA A 57 0.91 -10.01 -1.57
CA ALA A 57 0.95 -9.43 -2.91
C ALA A 57 0.99 -10.53 -3.98
N SER A 58 1.87 -11.51 -3.86
CA SER A 58 2.00 -12.58 -4.86
C SER A 58 0.71 -13.40 -5.00
N PHE A 59 0.05 -13.71 -3.88
CA PHE A 59 -1.24 -14.39 -3.89
C PHE A 59 -2.33 -13.53 -4.54
N ASN A 60 -2.43 -12.25 -4.15
CA ASN A 60 -3.46 -11.34 -4.67
C ASN A 60 -3.25 -11.00 -6.15
N ASN A 61 -1.99 -10.95 -6.60
CA ASN A 61 -1.63 -10.67 -7.98
C ASN A 61 -1.66 -11.91 -8.88
N LYS A 62 -1.87 -13.11 -8.32
CA LYS A 62 -1.93 -14.34 -9.10
C LYS A 62 -3.08 -14.25 -10.10
N GLY A 63 -2.77 -14.36 -11.38
CA GLY A 63 -3.75 -14.26 -12.47
C GLY A 63 -4.11 -12.84 -12.90
N ILE A 64 -3.59 -11.80 -12.22
CA ILE A 64 -3.74 -10.43 -12.71
C ILE A 64 -2.77 -10.23 -13.87
N ARG A 65 -3.29 -10.22 -15.10
CA ARG A 65 -2.60 -9.64 -16.24
C ARG A 65 -2.53 -8.13 -16.01
N ARG A 66 -1.45 -7.68 -15.39
CA ARG A 66 -1.13 -6.27 -15.41
C ARG A 66 -0.87 -5.92 -16.86
N ASN A 67 -1.53 -4.88 -17.38
CA ASN A 67 -1.15 -4.23 -18.62
C ASN A 67 0.21 -3.53 -18.43
N TYR A 68 1.24 -4.28 -18.00
CA TYR A 68 2.58 -3.97 -18.45
C TYR A 68 2.49 -4.19 -19.95
N SER A 69 2.28 -3.10 -20.66
CA SER A 69 2.48 -3.05 -22.09
C SER A 69 3.82 -3.75 -22.36
N LEU A 70 3.76 -5.00 -22.85
CA LEU A 70 4.90 -5.70 -23.41
C LEU A 70 5.46 -4.91 -24.61
N GLY A 71 4.70 -3.94 -25.13
CA GLY A 71 5.15 -3.01 -26.15
C GLY A 71 5.83 -1.80 -25.53
N THR A 72 7.05 -1.52 -26.01
CA THR A 72 7.52 -0.18 -26.38
C THR A 72 6.71 0.96 -25.77
N ARG A 73 7.31 1.72 -24.83
CA ARG A 73 6.74 3.00 -24.35
C ARG A 73 6.18 3.74 -25.56
N SER A 74 4.86 3.90 -25.64
CA SER A 74 4.22 4.55 -26.78
C SER A 74 4.85 5.93 -26.93
N THR A 75 5.55 6.16 -28.03
CA THR A 75 6.08 7.48 -28.35
C THR A 75 4.91 8.37 -28.77
N ASN A 76 4.73 9.48 -28.07
CA ASN A 76 3.72 10.47 -28.39
C ASN A 76 4.40 11.78 -28.81
N SER A 77 3.73 12.57 -29.63
CA SER A 77 4.19 13.93 -29.96
C SER A 77 3.88 14.89 -28.80
N CYS A 78 4.84 15.73 -28.45
CA CYS A 78 4.66 16.77 -27.42
C CYS A 78 3.56 17.74 -27.83
N LEU A 79 2.57 17.97 -26.94
CA LEU A 79 1.44 18.85 -27.23
C LEU A 79 1.82 20.34 -27.44
N ASN A 80 3.01 20.75 -27.00
CA ASN A 80 3.49 22.14 -27.16
C ASN A 80 4.38 22.33 -28.40
N CYS A 81 5.29 21.39 -28.68
CA CYS A 81 6.34 21.58 -29.69
C CYS A 81 6.41 20.47 -30.74
N GLY A 82 5.53 19.47 -30.68
CA GLY A 82 5.47 18.36 -31.64
C GLY A 82 6.58 17.31 -31.53
N LYS A 83 7.64 17.54 -30.74
CA LYS A 83 8.75 16.59 -30.60
C LYS A 83 8.29 15.23 -30.08
N ILE A 84 8.77 14.16 -30.69
CA ILE A 84 8.50 12.79 -30.25
C ILE A 84 9.11 12.55 -28.87
N THR A 85 8.32 12.03 -27.94
CA THR A 85 8.72 11.78 -26.56
C THR A 85 8.08 10.50 -26.00
N PHE A 86 8.73 9.90 -25.01
CA PHE A 86 8.17 8.79 -24.22
C PHE A 86 7.19 9.26 -23.14
N ASN A 87 7.16 10.56 -22.85
CA ASN A 87 6.18 11.13 -21.94
C ASN A 87 4.81 11.18 -22.64
N PRO A 88 3.71 10.84 -21.96
CA PRO A 88 2.38 10.88 -22.58
C PRO A 88 1.94 12.26 -23.09
N LYS A 89 2.52 13.38 -22.62
CA LYS A 89 2.01 14.72 -22.96
C LYS A 89 3.07 15.74 -23.39
N PHE A 90 4.19 15.85 -22.65
CA PHE A 90 5.17 16.92 -22.88
C PHE A 90 6.60 16.40 -22.81
N CYS A 91 7.46 16.90 -23.70
CA CYS A 91 8.88 16.54 -23.69
C CYS A 91 9.68 17.23 -22.56
N SER A 92 9.15 18.29 -21.93
CA SER A 92 9.80 19.01 -20.83
C SER A 92 8.79 19.76 -19.95
N VAL A 93 9.24 20.17 -18.76
CA VAL A 93 8.46 21.04 -17.86
C VAL A 93 8.13 22.37 -18.52
N ILE A 94 9.09 22.95 -19.26
CA ILE A 94 8.91 24.22 -19.98
C ILE A 94 7.77 24.11 -21.01
N CYS A 95 7.71 23.01 -21.78
CA CYS A 95 6.63 22.77 -22.74
C CYS A 95 5.25 22.65 -22.07
N SER A 96 5.19 22.04 -20.88
CA SER A 96 3.95 21.95 -20.10
C SER A 96 3.46 23.32 -19.65
N VAL A 97 4.36 24.17 -19.17
CA VAL A 97 4.03 25.54 -18.74
C VAL A 97 3.56 26.37 -19.95
N ASN A 98 4.32 26.38 -21.04
CA ASN A 98 4.00 27.17 -22.24
C ASN A 98 2.64 26.79 -22.83
N TYR A 99 2.35 25.49 -22.95
CA TYR A 99 1.06 25.01 -23.44
C TYR A 99 -0.09 25.49 -22.55
N LYS A 100 0.05 25.43 -21.22
CA LYS A 100 -0.97 25.94 -20.29
C LYS A 100 -1.22 27.44 -20.46
N HIS A 101 -0.17 28.24 -20.68
CA HIS A 101 -0.32 29.66 -20.97
C HIS A 101 -1.07 29.89 -22.28
N GLN A 102 -0.69 29.19 -23.36
CA GLN A 102 -1.36 29.31 -24.65
C GLN A 102 -2.84 28.96 -24.57
N VAL A 103 -3.19 27.82 -23.96
CA VAL A 103 -4.59 27.40 -23.78
C VAL A 103 -5.36 28.42 -22.94
N ARG A 104 -4.77 28.93 -21.87
CA ARG A 104 -5.40 29.96 -21.02
C ARG A 104 -5.69 31.24 -21.79
N TRP A 105 -4.76 31.71 -22.63
CA TRP A 105 -4.96 32.90 -23.45
C TRP A 105 -6.00 32.69 -24.55
N ASN A 106 -6.01 31.52 -25.18
CA ASN A 106 -6.99 31.18 -26.21
C ASN A 106 -8.41 31.05 -25.65
N ALA A 107 -8.57 30.72 -24.36
CA ALA A 107 -9.89 30.60 -23.71
C ALA A 107 -10.54 31.95 -23.34
N ILE A 108 -9.81 33.06 -23.46
CA ILE A 108 -10.31 34.41 -23.14
C ILE A 108 -10.82 35.13 -24.40
N ARG A 109 -10.49 34.62 -25.59
CA ARG A 109 -10.95 35.13 -26.88
C ARG A 109 -12.21 34.40 -27.33
#